data_AF-A0A954IJM4-F1
#
_entry.id   AF-A0A954IJM4-F1
#
_cell.length_a   1.000
_cell.length_b   1.000
_cell.length_c   1.000
_cell.angle_alpha   90.00
_cell.angle_beta   90.00
_cell.angle_gamma   90.00
#
_symmetry.space_group_name_H-M   'P 1'
#
loop_
_entity.id
_entity.type
_entity.pdbx_description
1 polymer ?
#
loop_
_entity_poly.entity_id
_entity_poly.type
_entity_poly.pdbx_seq_one_letter_code
_entity_poly.pdbx_strand_id
1 'polypeptide(L)'
;MSFEDLDVWKRAARLSATLYQKTRELRDYGFRDQLTRSGLSIPSNIAEGFERDSNAEIARFLTIAKGSAGELRTQILIGIEAGFLERTAGLQ
;
A
#
# COMPACT_ATOMS: atom_id res chain seq x y z
N MET A 1 0.60 5.95 22.87
CA MET A 1 0.05 5.94 21.50
C MET A 1 0.92 5.02 20.71
N SER A 2 0.33 4.03 20.05
CA SER A 2 1.06 3.14 19.16
C SER A 2 0.76 3.51 17.70
N PHE A 3 1.51 2.99 16.74
CA PHE A 3 1.24 3.26 15.33
C PHE A 3 -0.12 2.71 14.89
N GLU A 4 -0.62 1.66 15.55
CA GLU A 4 -1.93 1.07 15.30
C GLU A 4 -3.08 2.02 15.63
N ASP A 5 -2.85 3.06 16.44
CA ASP A 5 -3.83 4.10 16.73
C ASP A 5 -4.01 5.06 15.54
N LEU A 6 -3.02 5.17 14.65
CA LEU A 6 -3.01 6.12 13.55
C LEU A 6 -4.02 5.75 12.45
N ASP A 7 -4.90 6.67 12.09
CA ASP A 7 -5.88 6.46 11.02
C ASP A 7 -5.24 6.18 9.67
N VAL A 8 -4.10 6.83 9.38
CA VAL A 8 -3.35 6.59 8.14
C VAL A 8 -2.82 5.16 8.07
N TRP A 9 -2.35 4.61 9.20
CA TRP A 9 -1.90 3.23 9.28
C TRP A 9 -3.07 2.26 9.11
N LYS A 10 -4.19 2.48 9.83
CA LYS A 10 -5.41 1.64 9.72
C LYS A 10 -5.93 1.58 8.29
N ARG A 11 -5.96 2.71 7.58
CA ARG A 11 -6.36 2.77 6.16
C ARG A 11 -5.39 2.01 5.26
N ALA A 12 -4.08 2.19 5.46
CA ALA A 12 -3.05 1.51 4.69
C ALA A 12 -3.05 -0.03 4.92
N ALA A 13 -3.22 -0.47 6.16
CA ALA A 13 -3.32 -1.90 6.50
C ALA A 13 -4.56 -2.55 5.86
N ARG A 14 -5.73 -1.88 5.92
CA ARG A 14 -6.94 -2.35 5.24
C ARG A 14 -6.77 -2.41 3.72
N LEU A 15 -6.16 -1.38 3.13
CA LEU A 15 -5.84 -1.36 1.70
C LEU A 15 -4.97 -2.57 1.31
N SER A 16 -3.90 -2.83 2.05
CA SER A 16 -3.02 -3.99 1.81
C SER A 16 -3.80 -5.31 1.88
N ALA A 17 -4.61 -5.51 2.93
CA ALA A 17 -5.45 -6.71 3.05
C ALA A 17 -6.45 -6.86 1.89
N THR A 18 -7.07 -5.76 1.44
CA THR A 18 -7.96 -5.75 0.28
C THR A 18 -7.24 -6.15 -1.00
N LEU A 19 -6.00 -5.70 -1.22
CA LEU A 19 -5.21 -6.12 -2.39
C LEU A 19 -5.02 -7.63 -2.40
N TYR A 20 -4.53 -8.22 -1.30
CA TYR A 20 -4.35 -9.67 -1.19
C TYR A 20 -5.65 -10.44 -1.48
N GLN A 21 -6.79 -9.95 -0.97
CA GLN A 21 -8.09 -10.59 -1.21
C GLN A 21 -8.52 -10.47 -2.69
N LYS A 22 -8.40 -9.28 -3.28
CA LYS A 22 -8.87 -8.99 -4.65
C LYS A 22 -8.00 -9.63 -5.72
N THR A 23 -6.71 -9.82 -5.46
CA THR A 23 -5.79 -10.43 -6.43
C THR A 23 -5.47 -11.89 -6.15
N ARG A 24 -6.20 -12.54 -5.22
CA ARG A 24 -5.95 -13.95 -4.84
C ARG A 24 -5.99 -14.90 -6.03
N GLU A 25 -6.93 -14.69 -6.95
CA GLU A 25 -7.15 -15.56 -8.12
C GLU A 25 -6.38 -15.12 -9.36
N LEU A 26 -5.63 -14.00 -9.28
CA LEU A 26 -4.82 -13.54 -10.40
C LEU A 26 -3.68 -14.53 -10.66
N ARG A 27 -3.65 -15.07 -11.89
CA ARG A 27 -2.64 -16.06 -12.32
C ARG A 27 -1.31 -15.42 -12.71
N ASP A 28 -1.30 -14.13 -13.03
CA ASP A 28 -0.07 -13.38 -13.20
C ASP A 28 0.57 -13.11 -11.84
N TYR A 29 1.42 -14.06 -11.42
CA TYR A 29 2.07 -14.03 -10.11
C TYR A 29 3.06 -12.87 -9.97
N GLY A 30 3.67 -12.41 -11.07
CA GLY A 30 4.63 -11.31 -11.06
C GLY A 30 3.95 -9.98 -10.76
N PHE A 31 2.87 -9.67 -11.48
CA PHE A 31 2.06 -8.49 -11.22
C PHE A 31 1.44 -8.54 -9.83
N ARG A 32 0.88 -9.69 -9.43
CA ARG A 32 0.31 -9.89 -8.09
C ARG A 32 1.33 -9.62 -6.98
N ASP A 33 2.55 -10.15 -7.12
CA ASP A 33 3.61 -9.97 -6.13
C ASP A 33 3.99 -8.49 -6.01
N GLN A 34 4.27 -7.82 -7.13
CA GLN A 34 4.62 -6.40 -7.14
C GLN A 34 3.51 -5.53 -6.52
N LEU A 35 2.26 -5.76 -6.91
CA LEU A 35 1.11 -5.01 -6.40
C LEU A 35 0.93 -5.16 -4.88
N THR A 36 0.98 -6.41 -4.40
CA THR A 36 0.81 -6.69 -2.97
C THR A 36 1.98 -6.20 -2.14
N ARG A 37 3.22 -6.27 -2.65
CA ARG A 37 4.42 -5.72 -1.99
C ARG A 37 4.38 -4.21 -1.87
N SER A 38 4.04 -3.49 -2.94
CA SER A 38 3.91 -2.02 -2.88
C SER A 38 2.81 -1.62 -1.89
N GLY A 39 1.69 -2.33 -1.86
CA GLY A 39 0.62 -2.08 -0.89
C GLY A 39 0.99 -2.40 0.57
N LEU A 40 1.68 -3.51 0.83
CA LEU A 40 2.15 -3.89 2.17
C LEU A 40 3.24 -2.96 2.69
N SER A 41 4.09 -2.42 1.80
CA SER A 41 5.15 -1.48 2.15
C SER A 41 4.64 -0.19 2.81
N ILE A 42 3.43 0.27 2.46
CA ILE A 42 2.86 1.52 2.98
C ILE A 42 2.65 1.45 4.51
N PRO A 43 1.82 0.53 5.07
CA PRO A 43 1.65 0.43 6.52
C PRO A 43 2.94 0.01 7.23
N SER A 44 3.79 -0.81 6.60
CA SER A 44 5.08 -1.21 7.19
C SER A 44 6.01 -0.03 7.41
N ASN A 45 6.16 0.86 6.42
CA ASN A 45 6.99 2.06 6.58
C ASN A 45 6.38 3.08 7.54
N ILE A 46 5.04 3.17 7.63
CA ILE A 46 4.39 4.00 8.66
C ILE A 46 4.73 3.50 10.07
N ALA A 47 4.61 2.19 10.30
CA ALA A 47 4.95 1.58 11.57
C ALA A 47 6.44 1.73 11.89
N GLU A 48 7.32 1.37 10.93
CA GLU A 48 8.77 1.49 11.11
C GLU A 48 9.21 2.93 11.37
N GLY A 49 8.58 3.90 10.72
CA GLY A 49 8.82 5.32 10.98
C GLY A 49 8.39 5.74 12.38
N PHE A 50 7.21 5.31 12.83
CA PHE A 50 6.68 5.64 14.16
C PHE A 50 7.57 5.15 15.30
N GLU A 51 8.24 4.02 15.11
CA GLU A 51 9.19 3.43 16.08
C GLU A 51 10.57 4.13 16.10
N ARG A 52 10.77 5.23 15.35
CA ARG A 52 12.05 5.97 15.33
C ARG A 52 12.10 7.09 16.36
N ASP A 53 13.31 7.37 16.85
CA ASP A 53 13.55 8.33 17.94
C ASP A 53 13.48 9.80 17.50
N SER A 54 13.59 10.09 16.20
CA SER A 54 13.66 11.46 15.69
C SER A 54 12.60 11.79 14.65
N ASN A 55 12.08 13.02 14.70
CA ASN A 55 11.13 13.54 13.71
C ASN A 55 11.67 13.48 12.27
N ALA A 56 12.99 13.62 12.10
CA ALA A 56 13.62 13.52 10.79
C ALA A 56 13.54 12.09 10.23
N GLU A 57 13.75 11.07 11.05
CA GLU A 57 13.61 9.68 10.63
C GLU A 57 12.15 9.29 10.41
N ILE A 58 11.24 9.72 11.30
CA ILE A 58 9.80 9.53 11.11
C ILE A 58 9.40 10.09 9.73
N ALA A 59 9.79 11.34 9.42
CA ALA A 59 9.49 11.98 8.14
C ALA A 59 10.10 11.24 6.94
N ARG A 60 11.31 10.69 7.08
CA ARG A 60 11.95 9.88 6.05
C ARG A 60 11.12 8.64 5.73
N PHE A 61 10.68 7.90 6.73
CA PHE A 61 9.85 6.71 6.54
C PHE A 61 8.46 7.02 5.97
N LEU A 62 7.84 8.12 6.40
CA LEU A 62 6.59 8.59 5.81
C LEU A 62 6.76 8.97 4.33
N THR A 63 7.92 9.50 3.95
CA THR A 63 8.27 9.77 2.54
C THR A 63 8.37 8.48 1.74
N ILE A 64 8.96 7.42 2.30
CA ILE A 64 9.03 6.10 1.67
C ILE A 64 7.62 5.50 1.51
N ALA A 65 6.79 5.55 2.56
CA ALA A 65 5.40 5.09 2.52
C ALA A 65 4.60 5.81 1.42
N LYS A 66 4.79 7.13 1.27
CA LYS A 66 4.19 7.93 0.19
C LYS A 66 4.69 7.49 -1.19
N GLY A 67 5.98 7.16 -1.32
CA GLY A 67 6.55 6.60 -2.54
C GLY A 67 5.88 5.27 -2.94
N SER A 68 5.76 4.33 -1.99
CA SER A 68 5.06 3.06 -2.22
C SER A 68 3.58 3.23 -2.57
N ALA A 69 2.90 4.25 -2.03
CA ALA A 69 1.53 4.59 -2.42
C ALA A 69 1.45 5.08 -3.88
N GLY A 70 2.43 5.86 -4.33
CA GLY A 70 2.55 6.28 -5.73
C GLY A 70 2.79 5.11 -6.68
N GLU A 71 3.70 4.20 -6.31
CA GLU A 71 3.99 2.98 -7.06
C GLU A 71 2.74 2.08 -7.17
N LEU A 72 2.08 1.80 -6.05
CA LEU A 72 0.85 1.01 -6.01
C LEU A 72 -0.21 1.61 -6.93
N ARG A 73 -0.42 2.92 -6.89
CA ARG A 73 -1.39 3.60 -7.77
C ARG A 73 -1.05 3.40 -9.25
N THR A 74 0.22 3.50 -9.61
CA THR A 74 0.69 3.25 -10.98
C THR A 74 0.42 1.81 -11.40
N GLN A 75 0.75 0.84 -10.55
CA GLN A 75 0.50 -0.59 -10.82
C GLN A 75 -1.00 -0.91 -10.94
N ILE A 76 -1.87 -0.30 -10.11
CA ILE A 76 -3.33 -0.46 -10.23
C ILE A 76 -3.80 0.05 -11.61
N LEU A 77 -3.35 1.23 -12.03
CA LEU A 77 -3.72 1.79 -13.34
C LEU A 77 -3.25 0.88 -14.48
N ILE A 78 -2.01 0.40 -14.44
CA ILE A 78 -1.49 -0.56 -15.43
C ILE A 78 -2.31 -1.86 -15.40
N GLY A 79 -2.63 -2.38 -14.22
CA GLY A 79 -3.44 -3.59 -14.08
C GLY A 79 -4.84 -3.45 -14.65
N ILE A 80 -5.44 -2.25 -14.59
CA ILE A 80 -6.72 -1.96 -15.23
C ILE A 80 -6.56 -2.01 -16.76
N GLU A 81 -5.57 -1.30 -17.32
CA GLU A 81 -5.35 -1.26 -18.77
C GLU A 81 -4.96 -2.63 -19.34
N ALA A 82 -4.24 -3.45 -18.56
CA ALA A 82 -3.86 -4.82 -18.92
C ALA A 82 -5.01 -5.83 -18.76
N GLY A 83 -6.16 -5.42 -18.22
CA GLY A 83 -7.31 -6.30 -17.98
C GLY A 83 -7.16 -7.24 -16.78
N PHE A 84 -6.20 -6.99 -15.89
CA PHE A 84 -5.99 -7.77 -14.65
C PHE A 84 -6.89 -7.31 -13.51
N LEU A 85 -7.29 -6.04 -13.50
CA LEU A 85 -8.11 -5.43 -12.47
C LEU A 85 -9.32 -4.75 -13.09
N GLU A 86 -10.48 -4.87 -12.45
CA GLU A 86 -11.66 -4.14 -12.86
C GLU A 86 -11.61 -2.70 -12.34
N ARG A 87 -11.90 -1.74 -13.23
CA ARG A 87 -12.15 -0.36 -12.83
C ARG A 87 -13.49 -0.28 -12.10
N THR A 88 -13.44 -0.37 -10.78
CA THR A 88 -14.57 -0.02 -9.93
C THR A 88 -14.52 1.47 -9.64
N ALA A 89 -15.64 2.18 -9.81
CA ALA A 89 -15.76 3.57 -9.37
C ALA A 89 -15.59 3.58 -7.84
N GLY A 90 -14.42 4.02 -7.36
CA GLY A 90 -14.20 4.19 -5.93
C GLY A 90 -15.13 5.28 -5.41
N LEU A 91 -15.87 4.97 -4.33
CA LEU A 91 -16.59 5.98 -3.55
C LEU A 91 -15.60 7.09 -3.17
N GLN A 92 -15.89 8.30 -3.66
CA GLN A 92 -15.26 9.54 -3.18
C GLN A 92 -15.68 9.80 -1.74
#